data_AF-A0A920JQX9-F1
#
_entry.id   AF-A0A920JQX9-F1
#
_cell.length_a   1.000
_cell.length_b   1.000
_cell.length_c   1.000
_cell.angle_alpha   90.00
_cell.angle_beta   90.00
_cell.angle_gamma   90.00
#
_symmetry.space_group_name_H-M   'P 1'
#
loop_
_entity.id
_entity.type
_entity.pdbx_description
1 polymer ?
#
loop_
_entity_poly.entity_id
_entity_poly.type
_entity_poly.pdbx_seq_one_letter_code
_entity_poly.pdbx_strand_id
1 'polypeptide(L)'
;MSGTHGKTSVTSMIAHALINNGENPSYLIAGIPKGFNKSWNLTESNYFVIEADEYDTAYFDKKPKFFHYNPDILLINNIEFDHADIYKNIEEIEQNFKELILGLPKESVIYINSSGVRESFLDTIQKNINIKAQIEIFDAKAEDIYSVNRNITAKGLEEIVSESKVRESLKNYKGVKRRYDTIFDNESFRNF
;
A
#
# COMPACT_ATOMS: atom_id res chain seq x y z
N MET A 1 2.23 2.70 1.94
CA MET A 1 1.43 1.98 0.91
C MET A 1 0.28 2.85 0.45
N SER A 2 0.19 3.16 -0.84
CA SER A 2 -0.81 4.07 -1.41
C SER A 2 -1.63 3.41 -2.53
N GLY A 3 -2.73 4.06 -2.89
CA GLY A 3 -3.62 3.67 -3.98
C GLY A 3 -5.09 3.62 -3.55
N THR A 4 -6.02 3.70 -4.48
CA THR A 4 -7.47 3.76 -4.18
C THR A 4 -7.95 2.58 -3.33
N HIS A 5 -7.48 1.36 -3.64
CA HIS A 5 -7.87 0.13 -2.96
C HIS A 5 -6.69 -0.72 -2.48
N GLY A 6 -6.95 -1.62 -1.53
CA GLY A 6 -5.97 -2.58 -1.03
C GLY A 6 -4.96 -2.05 -0.01
N LYS A 7 -4.97 -0.74 0.31
CA LYS A 7 -4.07 -0.07 1.27
C LYS A 7 -3.96 -0.83 2.60
N THR A 8 -5.08 -1.04 3.28
CA THR A 8 -5.12 -1.69 4.59
C THR A 8 -4.59 -3.13 4.55
N SER A 9 -4.99 -3.90 3.53
CA SER A 9 -4.57 -5.30 3.40
C SER A 9 -3.07 -5.43 3.16
N VAL A 10 -2.51 -4.65 2.23
CA VAL A 10 -1.08 -4.69 1.90
C VAL A 10 -0.24 -4.10 3.04
N THR A 11 -0.66 -2.99 3.66
CA THR A 11 0.06 -2.41 4.83
C THR A 11 0.14 -3.41 5.98
N SER A 12 -0.95 -4.13 6.24
CA SER A 12 -1.01 -5.21 7.21
C SER A 12 -0.11 -6.41 6.83
N MET A 13 -0.09 -6.81 5.56
CA MET A 13 0.81 -7.87 5.08
C MET A 13 2.28 -7.48 5.22
N ILE A 14 2.64 -6.22 4.93
CA ILE A 14 4.00 -5.69 5.09
C ILE A 14 4.41 -5.73 6.56
N ALA A 15 3.58 -5.19 7.46
CA ALA A 15 3.86 -5.22 8.89
C ALA A 15 4.01 -6.67 9.41
N HIS A 16 3.11 -7.57 8.98
CA HIS A 16 3.18 -8.99 9.33
C HIS A 16 4.46 -9.65 8.84
N ALA A 17 4.86 -9.42 7.59
CA ALA A 17 6.07 -9.99 7.01
C ALA A 17 7.33 -9.50 7.74
N LEU A 18 7.43 -8.20 8.04
CA LEU A 18 8.54 -7.63 8.81
C LEU A 18 8.60 -8.22 10.23
N ILE A 19 7.48 -8.34 10.94
CA ILE A 19 7.42 -8.95 12.28
C ILE A 19 7.90 -10.41 12.24
N ASN A 20 7.40 -11.21 11.30
CA ASN A 20 7.79 -12.62 11.18
C ASN A 20 9.25 -12.82 10.77
N ASN A 21 9.90 -11.78 10.23
CA ASN A 21 11.31 -11.79 9.87
C ASN A 21 12.21 -11.09 10.90
N GLY A 22 11.66 -10.68 12.05
CA GLY A 22 12.44 -10.15 13.18
C GLY A 22 12.68 -8.64 13.17
N GLU A 23 12.13 -7.91 12.20
CA GLU A 23 12.38 -6.46 12.02
C GLU A 23 11.60 -5.57 13.00
N ASN A 24 10.57 -6.12 13.65
CA ASN A 24 9.75 -5.48 14.69
C ASN A 24 9.33 -4.01 14.39
N PRO A 25 8.65 -3.74 13.26
CA PRO A 25 8.35 -2.38 12.81
C PRO A 25 7.35 -1.66 13.72
N SER A 26 7.45 -0.33 13.72
CA SER A 26 6.32 0.53 14.05
C SER A 26 5.31 0.52 12.90
N TYR A 27 4.02 0.68 13.20
CA TYR A 27 3.02 0.72 12.14
C TYR A 27 1.76 1.50 12.55
N LEU A 28 1.05 2.01 11.54
CA LEU A 28 -0.29 2.57 11.66
C LEU A 28 -1.16 2.05 10.51
N ILE A 29 -2.14 1.22 10.87
CA ILE A 29 -3.05 0.53 9.97
C ILE A 29 -4.48 0.96 10.35
N ALA A 30 -5.34 1.19 9.37
CA ALA A 30 -6.71 1.65 9.58
C ALA A 30 -7.61 0.56 10.21
N GLY A 31 -7.32 -0.71 9.91
CA GLY A 31 -7.97 -1.88 10.51
C GLY A 31 -7.03 -2.64 11.45
N ILE A 32 -7.59 -3.47 12.35
CA ILE A 32 -6.79 -4.35 13.21
C ILE A 32 -6.46 -5.64 12.44
N PRO A 33 -5.17 -5.93 12.13
CA PRO A 33 -4.77 -7.19 11.54
C PRO A 33 -5.13 -8.37 12.44
N LYS A 34 -5.59 -9.48 11.87
CA LYS A 34 -5.87 -10.70 12.64
C LYS A 34 -4.53 -11.29 13.11
N GLY A 35 -4.42 -11.51 14.42
CA GLY A 35 -3.17 -11.90 15.08
C GLY A 35 -2.43 -10.74 15.72
N PHE A 36 -2.83 -9.49 15.45
CA PHE A 36 -2.31 -8.30 16.13
C PHE A 36 -3.31 -7.87 17.20
N ASN A 37 -2.80 -7.27 18.29
CA ASN A 37 -3.63 -6.75 19.37
C ASN A 37 -4.23 -5.37 19.04
N LYS A 38 -3.50 -4.57 18.26
CA LYS A 38 -3.83 -3.17 17.94
C LYS A 38 -3.53 -2.89 16.47
N SER A 39 -4.21 -1.89 15.93
CA SER A 39 -3.98 -1.38 14.57
C SER A 39 -2.77 -0.44 14.47
N TRP A 40 -2.11 -0.17 15.59
CA TRP A 40 -0.87 0.59 15.66
C TRP A 40 0.14 -0.09 16.57
N ASN A 41 1.42 0.21 16.36
CA ASN A 41 2.52 -0.19 17.23
C ASN A 41 3.64 0.84 17.15
N LEU A 42 4.35 1.02 18.26
CA LEU A 42 5.53 1.88 18.33
C LEU A 42 6.68 1.09 18.95
N THR A 43 7.80 1.07 18.25
CA THR A 43 9.01 0.30 18.58
C THR A 43 10.25 1.15 18.30
N GLU A 44 11.42 0.65 18.73
CA GLU A 44 12.73 1.24 18.42
C GLU A 44 13.25 0.84 17.02
N SER A 45 12.42 0.22 16.18
CA SER A 45 12.80 -0.18 14.83
C SER A 45 12.90 1.03 13.91
N ASN A 46 13.80 0.97 12.93
CA ASN A 46 13.91 1.98 11.88
C ASN A 46 12.76 1.90 10.87
N TYR A 47 11.93 0.86 10.92
CA TYR A 47 10.82 0.67 9.98
C TYR A 47 9.50 1.22 10.55
N PHE A 48 8.85 2.06 9.77
CA PHE A 48 7.49 2.54 10.02
C PHE A 48 6.58 2.23 8.83
N VAL A 49 5.52 1.45 9.04
CA VAL A 49 4.61 1.02 7.98
C VAL A 49 3.26 1.74 8.11
N ILE A 50 2.85 2.46 7.07
CA ILE A 50 1.62 3.27 7.09
C ILE A 50 0.84 3.25 5.77
N GLU A 51 -0.48 3.37 5.90
CA GLU A 51 -1.41 3.65 4.80
C GLU A 51 -1.32 5.13 4.37
N ALA A 52 -0.95 5.33 3.10
CA ALA A 52 -0.91 6.62 2.43
C ALA A 52 -2.27 6.91 1.81
N ASP A 53 -3.01 7.79 2.48
CA ASP A 53 -4.42 8.08 2.19
C ASP A 53 -4.54 9.38 1.36
N GLU A 54 -5.35 9.30 0.31
CA GLU A 54 -5.60 10.33 -0.69
C GLU A 54 -6.68 11.35 -0.29
N TYR A 55 -7.30 11.18 0.88
CA TYR A 55 -8.28 12.13 1.44
C TYR A 55 -7.64 13.40 1.99
N ASP A 56 -8.44 14.47 2.07
CA ASP A 56 -8.14 15.71 2.80
C ASP A 56 -7.50 15.42 4.17
N THR A 57 -6.43 16.15 4.46
CA THR A 57 -5.74 16.06 5.75
C THR A 57 -6.58 16.68 6.87
N ALA A 58 -7.16 17.86 6.62
CA ALA A 58 -7.96 18.60 7.60
C ALA A 58 -8.95 19.54 6.91
N TYR A 59 -9.86 20.16 7.67
CA TYR A 59 -10.79 21.16 7.13
C TYR A 59 -10.07 22.29 6.36
N PHE A 60 -8.91 22.73 6.87
CA PHE A 60 -8.08 23.80 6.30
C PHE A 60 -6.93 23.30 5.42
N ASP A 61 -6.65 21.99 5.40
CA ASP A 61 -5.64 21.38 4.54
C ASP A 61 -6.31 20.35 3.63
N LYS A 62 -6.64 20.82 2.44
CA LYS A 62 -7.30 20.06 1.37
C LYS A 62 -6.33 19.17 0.58
N LYS A 63 -5.07 19.07 1.01
CA LYS A 63 -4.13 18.15 0.40
C LYS A 63 -4.28 16.75 0.97
N PRO A 64 -4.08 15.71 0.15
CA PRO A 64 -3.91 14.34 0.58
C PRO A 64 -2.98 14.17 1.79
N LYS A 65 -3.37 13.33 2.74
CA LYS A 65 -2.55 13.01 3.93
C LYS A 65 -1.16 12.51 3.57
N PHE A 66 -1.02 11.79 2.45
CA PHE A 66 0.26 11.24 2.02
C PHE A 66 1.35 12.29 1.77
N PHE A 67 1.00 13.57 1.56
CA PHE A 67 1.99 14.64 1.41
C PHE A 67 2.80 14.90 2.68
N HIS A 68 2.34 14.41 3.84
CA HIS A 68 2.98 14.62 5.13
C HIS A 68 3.92 13.49 5.56
N TYR A 69 4.07 12.42 4.77
CA TYR A 69 4.72 11.18 5.22
C TYR A 69 6.18 11.00 4.80
N ASN A 70 6.66 11.72 3.78
CA ASN A 70 8.04 11.64 3.25
C ASN A 70 8.66 10.21 3.27
N PRO A 71 8.04 9.23 2.58
CA PRO A 71 8.44 7.83 2.65
C PRO A 71 9.81 7.52 2.02
N ASP A 72 10.58 6.64 2.65
CA ASP A 72 11.75 5.99 2.03
C ASP A 72 11.31 5.00 0.93
N ILE A 73 10.21 4.27 1.16
CA ILE A 73 9.62 3.35 0.18
C ILE A 73 8.16 3.73 -0.06
N LEU A 74 7.83 4.14 -1.29
CA LEU A 74 6.47 4.41 -1.73
C LEU A 74 5.98 3.27 -2.64
N LEU A 75 4.91 2.61 -2.23
CA LEU A 75 4.16 1.67 -3.08
C LEU A 75 2.92 2.37 -3.63
N ILE A 76 2.76 2.38 -4.95
CA ILE A 76 1.54 2.83 -5.65
C ILE A 76 0.88 1.61 -6.26
N ASN A 77 -0.22 1.15 -5.65
CA ASN A 77 -0.90 -0.06 -6.08
C ASN A 77 -1.87 0.17 -7.24
N ASN A 78 -2.74 1.16 -7.10
CA ASN A 78 -3.71 1.53 -8.13
C ASN A 78 -4.11 2.99 -8.00
N ILE A 79 -4.52 3.57 -9.12
CA ILE A 79 -5.10 4.92 -9.19
C ILE A 79 -6.38 4.79 -10.00
N GLU A 80 -7.50 4.80 -9.29
CA GLU A 80 -8.84 4.69 -9.86
C GLU A 80 -9.67 5.91 -9.45
N PHE A 81 -10.68 6.25 -10.26
CA PHE A 81 -11.62 7.30 -9.89
C PHE A 81 -12.53 6.82 -8.76
N ASP A 82 -12.26 7.33 -7.57
CA ASP A 82 -13.09 7.20 -6.36
C ASP A 82 -13.16 8.59 -5.70
N HIS A 83 -13.97 8.72 -4.66
CA HIS A 83 -14.09 9.95 -3.86
C HIS A 83 -14.51 11.16 -4.71
N ALA A 84 -15.59 10.97 -5.49
CA ALA A 84 -16.17 12.00 -6.36
C ALA A 84 -16.68 13.25 -5.60
N ASP A 85 -16.74 13.18 -4.26
CA ASP A 85 -16.98 14.30 -3.36
C ASP A 85 -15.77 15.24 -3.22
N ILE A 86 -14.55 14.73 -3.49
CA ILE A 86 -13.28 15.46 -3.37
C ILE A 86 -12.67 15.72 -4.74
N TYR A 87 -12.69 14.72 -5.63
CA TYR A 87 -12.02 14.79 -6.94
C TYR A 87 -13.01 14.93 -8.09
N LYS A 88 -12.68 15.80 -9.04
CA LYS A 88 -13.50 16.01 -10.25
C LYS A 88 -13.35 14.88 -11.26
N ASN A 89 -12.15 14.31 -11.34
CA ASN A 89 -11.79 13.25 -12.28
C ASN A 89 -10.52 12.52 -11.81
N ILE A 90 -10.19 11.43 -12.50
CA ILE A 90 -8.99 10.63 -12.22
C ILE A 90 -7.70 11.43 -12.47
N GLU A 91 -7.69 12.37 -13.43
CA GLU A 91 -6.51 13.19 -13.72
C GLU A 91 -6.10 14.07 -12.53
N GLU A 92 -7.04 14.53 -11.71
CA GLU A 92 -6.76 15.28 -10.48
C GLU A 92 -6.09 14.40 -9.42
N ILE A 93 -6.53 13.13 -9.28
CA ILE A 93 -5.91 12.15 -8.39
C ILE A 93 -4.49 11.83 -8.88
N GLU A 94 -4.34 11.55 -10.18
CA GLU A 94 -3.03 11.33 -10.81
C GLU A 94 -2.08 12.51 -10.62
N GLN A 95 -2.59 13.74 -10.66
CA GLN A 95 -1.80 14.95 -10.43
C GLN A 95 -1.24 14.99 -9.00
N ASN A 96 -2.03 14.64 -8.00
CA ASN A 96 -1.55 14.55 -6.61
C ASN A 96 -0.46 13.47 -6.46
N PHE A 97 -0.60 12.33 -7.12
CA PHE A 97 0.44 11.30 -7.13
C PHE A 97 1.72 11.78 -7.83
N LYS A 98 1.61 12.51 -8.96
CA LYS A 98 2.76 13.11 -9.64
C LYS A 98 3.49 14.10 -8.73
N GLU A 99 2.75 14.95 -8.02
CA GLU A 99 3.31 15.91 -7.08
C GLU A 99 4.01 15.24 -5.89
N LEU A 100 3.41 14.17 -5.34
CA LEU A 100 4.06 13.36 -4.32
C LEU A 100 5.40 12.82 -4.83
N ILE A 101 5.40 12.14 -5.99
CA ILE A 101 6.60 11.55 -6.59
C ILE A 101 7.69 12.61 -6.83
N LEU A 102 7.33 13.80 -7.33
CA LEU A 102 8.27 14.89 -7.58
C LEU A 102 8.86 15.48 -6.29
N GLY A 103 8.13 15.41 -5.19
CA GLY A 103 8.58 15.87 -3.87
C GLY A 103 9.55 14.92 -3.17
N LEU A 104 9.60 13.65 -3.58
CA LEU A 104 10.43 12.65 -2.89
C LEU A 104 11.93 12.85 -3.17
N PRO A 105 12.79 12.64 -2.14
CA PRO A 105 14.23 12.73 -2.28
C PRO A 105 14.80 11.58 -3.11
N LYS A 106 16.07 11.69 -3.52
CA LYS A 106 16.74 10.68 -4.37
C LYS A 106 16.94 9.33 -3.66
N GLU A 107 16.94 9.36 -2.34
CA GLU A 107 17.08 8.20 -1.46
C GLU A 107 15.79 7.37 -1.42
N SER A 108 14.65 7.94 -1.81
CA SER A 108 13.39 7.21 -1.85
C SER A 108 13.32 6.27 -3.06
N VAL A 109 12.68 5.12 -2.85
CA VAL A 109 12.34 4.15 -3.90
C VAL A 109 10.83 4.10 -4.08
N ILE A 110 10.38 4.14 -5.32
CA ILE A 110 8.97 4.15 -5.69
C ILE A 110 8.68 2.90 -6.53
N TYR A 111 7.78 2.07 -6.04
CA TYR A 111 7.28 0.90 -6.75
C TYR A 111 5.87 1.17 -7.26
N ILE A 112 5.69 1.11 -8.58
CA ILE A 112 4.40 1.35 -9.24
C ILE A 112 3.90 0.06 -9.86
N ASN A 113 2.73 -0.40 -9.39
CA ASN A 113 2.06 -1.55 -9.99
C ASN A 113 1.40 -1.13 -11.31
N SER A 114 1.98 -1.55 -12.44
CA SER A 114 1.54 -1.17 -13.78
C SER A 114 0.14 -1.64 -14.12
N SER A 115 -0.31 -2.77 -13.58
CA SER A 115 -1.67 -3.29 -13.83
C SER A 115 -2.77 -2.55 -13.06
N GLY A 116 -2.41 -1.67 -12.11
CA GLY A 116 -3.36 -0.87 -11.34
C GLY A 116 -3.43 0.60 -11.73
N VAL A 117 -2.63 1.05 -12.70
CA VAL A 117 -2.58 2.45 -13.12
C VAL A 117 -2.73 2.59 -14.63
N ARG A 118 -3.15 3.78 -15.09
CA ARG A 118 -3.29 4.06 -16.52
C ARG A 118 -1.93 4.15 -17.21
N GLU A 119 -1.85 3.67 -18.44
CA GLU A 119 -0.64 3.80 -19.26
C GLU A 119 -0.20 5.26 -19.42
N SER A 120 -1.14 6.19 -19.58
CA SER A 120 -0.87 7.64 -19.66
C SER A 120 -0.16 8.19 -18.42
N PHE A 121 -0.46 7.64 -17.24
CA PHE A 121 0.21 8.01 -16.00
C PHE A 121 1.66 7.52 -16.01
N LEU A 122 1.88 6.24 -16.35
CA LEU A 122 3.22 5.65 -16.46
C LEU A 122 4.08 6.42 -17.47
N ASP A 123 3.53 6.71 -18.65
CA ASP A 123 4.17 7.50 -19.69
C ASP A 123 4.63 8.87 -19.18
N THR A 124 3.79 9.54 -18.39
CA THR A 124 4.10 10.84 -17.81
C THR A 124 5.26 10.73 -16.82
N ILE A 125 5.22 9.71 -15.94
CA ILE A 125 6.25 9.48 -14.92
C ILE A 125 7.59 9.14 -15.58
N GLN A 126 7.61 8.20 -16.54
CA GLN A 126 8.84 7.75 -17.19
C GLN A 126 9.54 8.85 -18.02
N LYS A 127 8.77 9.78 -18.60
CA LYS A 127 9.31 10.90 -19.40
C LYS A 127 9.78 12.09 -18.54
N ASN A 128 9.46 12.10 -17.24
CA ASN A 128 9.73 13.26 -16.39
C ASN A 128 11.14 13.22 -15.78
N ILE A 129 12.04 13.98 -16.40
CA ILE A 129 13.45 14.09 -15.98
C ILE A 129 13.67 14.77 -14.62
N ASN A 130 12.64 15.39 -14.03
CA ASN A 130 12.76 16.09 -12.75
C ASN A 130 12.52 15.17 -11.55
N ILE A 131 12.09 13.92 -11.77
CA ILE A 131 11.92 12.96 -10.69
C ILE A 131 13.29 12.55 -10.18
N LYS A 132 13.50 12.71 -8.86
CA LYS A 132 14.78 12.44 -8.20
C LYS A 132 14.86 11.02 -7.65
N ALA A 133 13.75 10.54 -7.09
CA ALA A 133 13.61 9.21 -6.51
C ALA A 133 13.78 8.11 -7.56
N GLN A 134 14.26 6.95 -7.13
CA GLN A 134 14.30 5.76 -7.97
C GLN A 134 12.87 5.27 -8.21
N ILE A 135 12.54 4.94 -9.46
CA ILE A 135 11.25 4.36 -9.81
C ILE A 135 11.47 2.99 -10.41
N GLU A 136 10.70 2.02 -9.93
CA GLU A 136 10.54 0.74 -10.57
C GLU A 136 9.06 0.45 -10.84
N ILE A 137 8.78 0.05 -12.08
CA ILE A 137 7.46 -0.32 -12.54
C ILE A 137 7.41 -1.83 -12.64
N PHE A 138 6.42 -2.45 -12.01
CA PHE A 138 6.26 -3.90 -11.96
C PHE A 138 4.80 -4.30 -12.19
N ASP A 139 4.55 -5.53 -12.65
CA ASP A 139 3.20 -6.05 -12.76
C ASP A 139 2.90 -7.02 -11.61
N ALA A 140 1.94 -6.65 -10.75
CA ALA A 140 1.51 -7.49 -9.64
C ALA A 140 0.42 -8.51 -10.01
N LYS A 141 -0.06 -8.52 -11.26
CA LYS A 141 -1.23 -9.29 -11.71
C LYS A 141 -1.15 -10.77 -11.31
N ALA A 142 -2.27 -11.26 -10.82
CA ALA A 142 -2.49 -12.65 -10.43
C ALA A 142 -3.97 -13.02 -10.61
N GLU A 143 -4.31 -14.28 -10.38
CA GLU A 143 -5.68 -14.79 -10.53
C GLU A 143 -6.67 -14.17 -9.54
N ASP A 144 -6.19 -13.78 -8.36
CA ASP A 144 -7.01 -13.29 -7.27
C ASP A 144 -6.35 -12.11 -6.51
N ILE A 145 -7.16 -11.32 -5.82
CA ILE A 145 -6.73 -10.12 -5.09
C ILE A 145 -5.80 -10.42 -3.90
N TYR A 146 -5.84 -11.63 -3.35
CA TYR A 146 -4.93 -12.03 -2.29
C TYR A 146 -3.51 -12.24 -2.86
N SER A 147 -3.41 -12.92 -4.00
CA SER A 147 -2.17 -13.14 -4.74
C SER A 147 -1.58 -11.82 -5.28
N VAL A 148 -2.41 -11.02 -5.96
CA VAL A 148 -2.55 -9.57 -5.74
C VAL A 148 -1.58 -8.89 -4.76
N ASN A 149 -2.13 -8.74 -3.56
CA ASN A 149 -1.51 -8.08 -2.42
C ASN A 149 -0.21 -8.74 -1.96
N ARG A 150 -0.06 -10.07 -2.13
CA ARG A 150 1.19 -10.77 -1.80
C ARG A 150 2.33 -10.38 -2.73
N ASN A 151 2.07 -10.23 -4.03
CA ASN A 151 3.09 -9.78 -4.98
C ASN A 151 3.54 -8.35 -4.68
N ILE A 152 2.59 -7.45 -4.38
CA ILE A 152 2.91 -6.06 -3.98
C ILE A 152 3.70 -6.03 -2.68
N THR A 153 3.32 -6.84 -1.70
CA THR A 153 4.04 -6.95 -0.41
C THR A 153 5.47 -7.44 -0.61
N ALA A 154 5.66 -8.47 -1.44
CA ALA A 154 6.99 -8.98 -1.77
C ALA A 154 7.85 -7.90 -2.43
N LYS A 155 7.27 -7.17 -3.40
CA LYS A 155 7.97 -6.10 -4.11
C LYS A 155 8.39 -4.98 -3.18
N GLY A 156 7.47 -4.48 -2.36
CA GLY A 156 7.75 -3.37 -1.43
C GLY A 156 8.72 -3.71 -0.30
N LEU A 157 9.08 -4.98 -0.11
CA LEU A 157 10.03 -5.44 0.89
C LEU A 157 11.33 -5.96 0.29
N GLU A 158 11.53 -5.90 -1.02
CA GLU A 158 12.63 -6.62 -1.68
C GLU A 158 14.03 -6.15 -1.26
N GLU A 159 14.17 -4.88 -0.85
CA GLU A 159 15.43 -4.32 -0.33
C GLU A 159 15.66 -4.63 1.16
N ILE A 160 14.66 -5.19 1.85
CA ILE A 160 14.67 -5.42 3.30
C ILE A 160 14.70 -6.92 3.61
N VAL A 161 13.79 -7.68 2.99
CA VAL A 161 13.61 -9.11 3.24
C VAL A 161 13.55 -9.85 1.91
N SER A 162 14.29 -10.96 1.79
CA SER A 162 14.28 -11.76 0.56
C SER A 162 12.86 -12.22 0.21
N GLU A 163 12.53 -12.23 -1.08
CA GLU A 163 11.20 -12.61 -1.57
C GLU A 163 10.72 -13.96 -1.02
N SER A 164 11.61 -14.95 -0.93
CA SER A 164 11.31 -16.27 -0.36
C SER A 164 10.83 -16.19 1.09
N LYS A 165 11.48 -15.36 1.91
CA LYS A 165 11.13 -15.14 3.32
C LYS A 165 9.83 -14.35 3.46
N VAL A 166 9.61 -13.34 2.61
CA VAL A 166 8.33 -12.63 2.57
C VAL A 166 7.20 -13.61 2.22
N ARG A 167 7.36 -14.39 1.15
CA ARG A 167 6.36 -15.37 0.72
C ARG A 167 6.07 -16.43 1.78
N GLU A 168 7.09 -16.91 2.49
CA GLU A 168 6.94 -17.84 3.61
C GLU A 168 6.15 -17.21 4.75
N SER A 169 6.51 -16.00 5.17
CA SER A 169 5.81 -15.28 6.25
C SER A 169 4.33 -15.01 5.92
N LEU A 170 3.97 -14.90 4.65
CA LEU A 170 2.58 -14.65 4.24
C LEU A 170 1.73 -15.93 4.19
N LYS A 171 2.30 -17.13 4.38
CA LYS A 171 1.52 -18.38 4.44
C LYS A 171 0.62 -18.45 5.68
N ASN A 172 1.04 -17.84 6.80
CA ASN A 172 0.28 -17.84 8.05
C ASN A 172 -0.48 -16.52 8.30
N TYR A 173 -0.50 -15.61 7.31
CA TYR A 173 -1.22 -14.35 7.40
C TYR A 173 -2.74 -14.58 7.42
N LYS A 174 -3.43 -13.98 8.39
CA LYS A 174 -4.85 -14.26 8.66
C LYS A 174 -5.81 -13.21 8.11
N GLY A 175 -5.31 -12.14 7.49
CA GLY A 175 -6.13 -11.02 7.00
C GLY A 175 -6.32 -9.90 8.02
N VAL A 176 -7.23 -8.97 7.72
CA VAL A 176 -7.58 -7.83 8.57
C VAL A 176 -9.04 -7.96 8.99
N LYS A 177 -9.39 -7.62 10.24
CA LYS A 177 -10.80 -7.63 10.68
C LYS A 177 -11.66 -6.77 9.74
N ARG A 178 -12.87 -7.24 9.43
CA ARG A 178 -13.85 -6.58 8.54
C ARG A 178 -13.41 -6.41 7.07
N ARG A 179 -12.35 -7.08 6.61
CA ARG A 179 -11.96 -7.17 5.19
C ARG A 179 -11.95 -8.64 4.78
N TYR A 180 -12.95 -9.07 3.99
CA TYR A 180 -13.20 -10.49 3.69
C TYR A 180 -13.21 -11.37 4.95
N ASP A 181 -13.86 -10.86 6.01
CA ASP A 181 -13.92 -11.53 7.30
C ASP A 181 -15.11 -12.48 7.34
N THR A 182 -14.87 -13.78 7.42
CA THR A 182 -15.93 -14.76 7.71
C THR A 182 -16.31 -14.62 9.18
N ILE A 183 -17.37 -13.85 9.45
CA ILE A 183 -17.86 -13.57 10.80
C ILE A 183 -18.71 -14.75 11.34
N PHE A 184 -19.15 -15.64 10.44
CA PHE A 184 -19.95 -16.82 10.76
C PHE A 184 -19.70 -17.89 9.67
N ASP A 185 -19.19 -19.06 10.06
CA ASP A 185 -19.12 -20.25 9.19
C ASP A 185 -20.02 -21.31 9.80
N ASN A 186 -21.16 -21.56 9.17
CA ASN A 186 -22.12 -22.56 9.61
C ASN A 186 -22.47 -23.45 8.41
N GLU A 187 -22.14 -24.73 8.49
CA GLU A 187 -22.36 -25.71 7.42
C GLU A 187 -23.82 -25.79 6.97
N SER A 188 -24.77 -25.42 7.85
CA SER A 188 -26.21 -25.43 7.54
C SER A 188 -26.69 -24.30 6.62
N PHE A 189 -25.85 -23.30 6.30
CA PHE A 189 -26.18 -22.22 5.36
C PHE A 189 -25.66 -22.44 3.93
N ARG A 190 -24.92 -23.53 3.65
CA ARG A 190 -24.36 -23.81 2.32
C ARG A 190 -25.34 -24.52 1.36
N ASN A 191 -26.56 -24.83 1.80
CA ASN A 191 -27.57 -25.57 1.02
C ASN A 191 -28.87 -24.76 0.83
N PHE A 192 -28.79 -23.63 0.12
CA PHE A 192 -29.95 -22.97 -0.48
C PHE A 192 -29.65 -22.59 -1.92
#